data_AF-A0A7S2LPV7-F1
#
_entry.id   AF-A0A7S2LPV7-F1
#
_cell.length_a   1.000
_cell.length_b   1.000
_cell.length_c   1.000
_cell.angle_alpha   90.00
_cell.angle_beta   90.00
_cell.angle_gamma   90.00
#
_symmetry.space_group_name_H-M   'P 1'
#
loop_
_entity.id
_entity.type
_entity.pdbx_description
1 polymer ?
#
loop_
_entity_poly.entity_id
_entity_poly.type
_entity_poly.pdbx_seq_one_letter_code
_entity_poly.pdbx_strand_id
1 'polypeptide(L)'
;PADRLGPMLLLTKLPVTKLLFLGVRQAARPVSKVAVAVAERSAVFQEGCVQAARLIQSERITMPREQAVQAGCTLVGEAVVFGVSGLVLVYEYQKSKEAEQLKEAQARERLVRDASAGYRELSVQLQALEATVAAQRAEVATLQQLVAAKGAE
;
A
#
# COMPACT_ATOMS: atom_id res chain seq x y z
N PRO A 1 23.65 8.99 7.87
CA PRO A 1 23.53 8.35 6.54
C PRO A 1 22.29 7.44 6.46
N ALA A 2 21.13 8.06 6.22
CA ALA A 2 19.79 7.48 6.34
C ALA A 2 19.12 7.20 4.97
N ASP A 3 19.91 6.92 3.92
CA ASP A 3 19.42 6.80 2.53
C ASP A 3 19.32 5.36 1.99
N ARG A 4 19.48 4.33 2.82
CA ARG A 4 19.44 2.92 2.35
C ARG A 4 18.23 2.09 2.79
N LEU A 5 17.27 2.67 3.51
CA LEU A 5 16.07 1.95 3.99
C LEU A 5 14.81 2.13 3.13
N GLY A 6 14.89 2.88 2.02
CA GLY A 6 13.77 3.09 1.09
C GLY A 6 13.33 1.87 0.25
N PRO A 7 14.24 1.04 -0.31
CA PRO A 7 13.82 0.01 -1.27
C PRO A 7 13.33 -1.31 -0.63
N MET A 8 13.67 -1.59 0.63
CA MET A 8 13.22 -2.82 1.31
C MET A 8 11.78 -2.74 1.83
N LEU A 9 11.29 -1.55 2.21
CA LEU A 9 9.92 -1.36 2.70
C LEU A 9 8.86 -1.30 1.58
N LEU A 10 9.27 -0.98 0.34
CA LEU A 10 8.40 -1.12 -0.83
C LEU A 10 8.21 -2.59 -1.26
N LEU A 11 9.12 -3.49 -0.87
CA LEU A 11 9.13 -4.90 -1.27
C LEU A 11 8.07 -5.76 -0.60
N THR A 12 7.44 -5.30 0.49
CA THR A 12 6.40 -6.06 1.21
C THR A 12 5.00 -5.89 0.62
N LYS A 13 4.72 -4.81 -0.14
CA LYS A 13 3.50 -4.66 -0.97
C LYS A 13 3.64 -5.27 -2.39
N LEU A 14 4.85 -5.69 -2.77
CA LEU A 14 5.18 -6.23 -4.10
C LEU A 14 4.78 -7.69 -4.39
N PRO A 15 4.68 -8.65 -3.44
CA PRO A 15 4.41 -10.05 -3.80
C PRO A 15 2.99 -10.23 -4.33
N VAL A 16 1.99 -9.61 -3.70
CA VAL A 16 0.59 -9.66 -4.17
C VAL A 16 0.45 -8.95 -5.52
N THR A 17 1.11 -7.80 -5.68
CA THR A 17 1.08 -7.04 -6.94
C THR A 17 1.70 -7.84 -8.09
N LYS A 18 2.84 -8.50 -7.88
CA LYS A 18 3.49 -9.35 -8.89
C LYS A 18 2.67 -10.62 -9.19
N LEU A 19 2.09 -11.25 -8.16
CA LEU A 19 1.22 -12.43 -8.32
C LEU A 19 -0.06 -12.09 -9.08
N LEU A 20 -0.69 -10.95 -8.76
CA LEU A 20 -1.87 -10.43 -9.46
C LEU A 20 -1.52 -10.08 -10.90
N PHE A 21 -0.40 -9.38 -11.14
CA PHE A 21 0.07 -9.07 -12.49
C PHE A 21 0.31 -10.33 -13.32
N LEU A 22 0.92 -11.37 -12.73
CA LEU A 22 1.10 -12.65 -13.40
C LEU A 22 -0.24 -13.35 -13.67
N GLY A 23 -1.17 -13.35 -12.72
CA GLY A 23 -2.51 -13.95 -12.90
C GLY A 23 -3.32 -13.27 -14.00
N VAL A 24 -3.38 -11.94 -13.99
CA VAL A 24 -4.08 -11.13 -15.00
C VAL A 24 -3.42 -11.31 -16.37
N ARG A 25 -2.09 -11.32 -16.44
CA ARG A 25 -1.36 -11.57 -17.69
C ARG A 25 -1.68 -12.95 -18.27
N GLN A 26 -1.79 -13.98 -17.43
CA GLN A 26 -2.14 -15.33 -17.90
C GLN A 26 -3.60 -15.42 -18.38
N ALA A 27 -4.52 -14.69 -17.75
CA ALA A 27 -5.91 -14.58 -18.19
C ALA A 27 -6.09 -13.71 -19.45
N ALA A 28 -5.23 -12.71 -19.66
CA ALA A 28 -5.27 -11.83 -20.83
C ALA A 28 -4.66 -12.46 -22.09
N ARG A 29 -3.78 -13.46 -21.96
CA ARG A 29 -3.17 -14.20 -23.08
C ARG A 29 -4.15 -14.85 -24.06
N PRO A 30 -5.22 -15.56 -23.65
CA PRO A 30 -6.20 -16.07 -24.60
C PRO A 30 -6.92 -14.96 -25.36
N VAL A 31 -7.27 -13.87 -24.68
CA VAL A 31 -7.92 -12.70 -25.28
C VAL A 31 -7.00 -12.01 -26.28
N SER A 32 -5.72 -11.84 -25.95
CA SER A 32 -4.74 -11.25 -26.85
C SER A 32 -4.50 -12.12 -28.09
N LYS A 33 -4.47 -13.45 -27.95
CA LYS A 33 -4.36 -14.36 -29.11
C LYS A 33 -5.55 -14.26 -30.06
N VAL A 34 -6.77 -14.16 -29.53
CA VAL A 34 -7.97 -13.97 -30.35
C VAL A 34 -7.95 -12.61 -31.04
N ALA A 35 -7.60 -11.54 -30.31
CA ALA A 35 -7.49 -10.20 -30.88
C ALA A 35 -6.45 -10.13 -32.01
N VAL A 36 -5.30 -10.80 -31.82
CA VAL A 36 -4.25 -10.93 -32.85
C VAL A 36 -4.75 -11.71 -34.06
N ALA A 37 -5.41 -12.85 -33.86
CA ALA A 37 -5.95 -13.66 -34.97
C ALA A 37 -7.02 -12.91 -35.79
N VAL A 38 -7.81 -12.05 -35.13
CA VAL A 38 -8.77 -11.17 -35.80
C VAL A 38 -8.05 -10.04 -36.57
N ALA A 39 -7.01 -9.46 -35.98
CA ALA A 39 -6.21 -8.42 -36.61
C ALA A 39 -5.47 -8.95 -37.86
N GLU A 40 -4.88 -10.15 -37.79
CA GLU A 40 -4.20 -10.81 -38.91
C GLU A 40 -5.12 -11.05 -40.10
N ARG A 41 -6.40 -11.37 -39.84
CA ARG A 41 -7.41 -11.62 -40.88
C ARG A 41 -7.99 -10.34 -41.50
N SER A 42 -7.76 -9.18 -40.89
CA SER A 42 -8.33 -7.91 -41.34
C SER A 42 -7.42 -7.22 -42.36
N ALA A 43 -7.89 -7.09 -43.61
CA ALA A 43 -7.17 -6.40 -44.67
C ALA A 43 -6.92 -4.91 -44.35
N VAL A 44 -7.91 -4.25 -43.72
CA VAL A 44 -7.82 -2.85 -43.28
C VAL A 44 -6.71 -2.67 -42.23
N PHE A 45 -6.58 -3.63 -41.31
CA PHE A 45 -5.52 -3.61 -40.32
C PHE A 45 -4.15 -3.79 -40.96
N GLN A 46 -4.02 -4.75 -41.89
CA GLN A 46 -2.76 -4.98 -42.60
C GLN A 46 -2.31 -3.73 -43.38
N GLU A 47 -3.24 -3.07 -44.09
CA GLU A 47 -2.95 -1.83 -44.82
C GLU A 47 -2.59 -0.68 -43.88
N GLY A 48 -3.32 -0.55 -42.76
CA GLY A 48 -3.02 0.44 -41.71
C GLY A 48 -1.62 0.25 -41.11
N CYS A 49 -1.20 -0.99 -40.82
CA CYS A 49 0.14 -1.30 -40.33
C CYS A 49 1.22 -0.95 -41.35
N VAL A 50 0.99 -1.23 -42.63
CA VAL A 50 1.94 -0.88 -43.72
C VAL A 50 2.04 0.63 -43.88
N GLN A 51 0.92 1.35 -43.81
CA GLN A 51 0.90 2.80 -43.90
C GLN A 51 1.58 3.44 -42.68
N ALA A 52 1.29 2.96 -41.47
CA ALA A 52 1.96 3.41 -40.25
C ALA A 52 3.47 3.14 -40.29
N ALA A 53 3.89 1.97 -40.77
CA ALA A 53 5.30 1.65 -40.95
C ALA A 53 5.99 2.62 -41.93
N ARG A 54 5.32 2.99 -43.02
CA ARG A 54 5.84 3.99 -43.99
C ARG A 54 5.94 5.39 -43.40
N LEU A 55 5.01 5.80 -42.53
CA LEU A 55 5.06 7.10 -41.87
C LEU A 55 6.19 7.20 -40.84
N ILE A 56 6.55 6.08 -40.21
CA ILE A 56 7.59 6.02 -39.18
C ILE A 56 8.99 5.83 -39.81
N GLN A 57 9.07 5.35 -41.05
CA GLN A 57 10.35 5.07 -41.71
C GLN A 57 11.08 6.34 -42.15
N SER A 58 12.26 6.56 -41.55
CA SER A 58 13.25 7.55 -41.95
C SER A 58 14.24 6.90 -42.93
N GLU A 59 14.02 7.09 -44.24
CA GLU A 59 14.81 6.78 -45.47
C GLU A 59 15.80 5.58 -45.58
N ARG A 60 16.09 4.78 -44.55
CA ARG A 60 17.20 3.80 -44.57
C ARG A 60 16.81 2.33 -44.43
N ILE A 61 15.56 2.01 -44.08
CA ILE A 61 15.15 0.63 -43.83
C ILE A 61 13.77 0.41 -44.45
N THR A 62 13.69 -0.12 -45.67
CA THR A 62 12.43 -0.62 -46.24
C THR A 62 12.08 -1.92 -45.56
N MET A 63 10.98 -1.93 -44.79
CA MET A 63 10.52 -3.11 -44.06
C MET A 63 9.51 -3.86 -44.94
N PRO A 64 9.67 -5.17 -45.16
CA PRO A 64 8.72 -5.97 -45.94
C PRO A 64 7.31 -5.89 -45.35
N ARG A 65 6.30 -5.92 -46.23
CA ARG A 65 4.87 -5.86 -45.85
C ARG A 65 4.51 -6.84 -44.74
N GLU A 66 5.00 -8.08 -44.84
CA GLU A 66 4.73 -9.14 -43.87
C GLU A 66 5.31 -8.83 -42.49
N GLN A 67 6.53 -8.26 -42.43
CA GLN A 67 7.15 -7.88 -41.17
C GLN A 67 6.41 -6.72 -40.50
N ALA A 68 5.93 -5.73 -41.27
CA ALA A 68 5.14 -4.62 -40.72
C ALA A 68 3.82 -5.10 -40.11
N VAL A 69 3.15 -6.06 -40.76
CA VAL A 69 1.91 -6.66 -40.24
C VAL A 69 2.21 -7.48 -38.98
N GLN A 70 3.28 -8.28 -38.96
CA GLN A 70 3.64 -9.10 -37.81
C GLN A 70 4.04 -8.25 -36.59
N ALA A 71 4.74 -7.14 -36.82
CA ALA A 71 5.02 -6.16 -35.78
C ALA A 71 3.72 -5.52 -35.24
N GLY A 72 2.78 -5.15 -36.12
CA GLY A 72 1.47 -4.63 -35.73
C GLY A 72 0.67 -5.63 -34.89
N CYS A 73 0.66 -6.89 -35.29
CA CYS A 73 0.01 -7.97 -34.55
C CYS A 73 0.63 -8.17 -33.16
N THR A 74 1.95 -8.12 -33.07
CA THR A 74 2.66 -8.18 -31.77
C THR A 74 2.26 -7.02 -30.87
N LEU A 75 2.19 -5.80 -31.43
CA LEU A 75 1.79 -4.59 -30.72
C LEU A 75 0.34 -4.65 -30.23
N VAL A 76 -0.60 -5.17 -31.03
CA VAL A 76 -2.00 -5.39 -30.61
C VAL A 76 -2.07 -6.39 -29.47
N GLY A 77 -1.33 -7.49 -29.56
CA GLY A 77 -1.27 -8.49 -28.49
C GLY A 77 -0.75 -7.90 -27.18
N GLU A 78 0.32 -7.11 -27.25
CA GLU A 78 0.88 -6.40 -26.10
C GLU A 78 -0.08 -5.34 -25.56
N ALA A 79 -0.70 -4.54 -26.43
CA ALA A 79 -1.65 -3.50 -26.02
C ALA A 79 -2.86 -4.08 -25.27
N VAL A 80 -3.39 -5.22 -25.72
CA VAL A 80 -4.48 -5.92 -25.01
C VAL A 80 -4.02 -6.42 -23.65
N VAL A 81 -2.85 -7.07 -23.56
CA VAL A 81 -2.33 -7.58 -22.28
C VAL A 81 -2.05 -6.44 -21.31
N PHE A 82 -1.42 -5.36 -21.76
CA PHE A 82 -1.12 -4.19 -20.94
C PHE A 82 -2.38 -3.42 -20.56
N GLY A 83 -3.35 -3.27 -21.47
CA GLY A 83 -4.62 -2.61 -21.20
C GLY A 83 -5.42 -3.33 -20.12
N VAL A 84 -5.60 -4.64 -20.25
CA VAL A 84 -6.31 -5.46 -19.24
C VAL A 84 -5.56 -5.45 -17.92
N SER A 85 -4.23 -5.62 -17.93
CA SER A 85 -3.41 -5.61 -16.71
C SER A 85 -3.44 -4.26 -16.01
N GLY A 86 -3.35 -3.16 -16.76
CA GLY A 86 -3.41 -1.80 -16.23
C GLY A 86 -4.77 -1.48 -15.64
N LEU A 87 -5.86 -1.86 -16.31
CA LEU A 87 -7.22 -1.64 -15.82
C LEU A 87 -7.46 -2.36 -14.49
N VAL A 88 -7.08 -3.63 -14.39
CA VAL A 88 -7.21 -4.40 -13.14
C VAL A 88 -6.36 -3.80 -12.03
N LEU A 89 -5.14 -3.36 -12.33
CA LEU A 89 -4.27 -2.73 -11.34
C LEU A 89 -4.85 -1.42 -10.82
N VAL A 90 -5.39 -0.57 -11.71
CA VAL A 90 -6.04 0.69 -11.31
C VAL A 90 -7.26 0.42 -10.45
N TYR A 91 -8.08 -0.57 -10.81
CA TYR A 91 -9.25 -0.97 -10.04
C TYR A 91 -8.88 -1.45 -8.63
N GLU A 92 -7.93 -2.38 -8.51
CA GLU A 92 -7.47 -2.90 -7.22
C GLU A 92 -6.75 -1.83 -6.38
N TYR A 93 -6.04 -0.89 -7.04
CA TYR A 93 -5.40 0.23 -6.36
C TYR A 93 -6.41 1.17 -5.71
N GLN A 94 -7.50 1.50 -6.40
CA GLN A 94 -8.59 2.32 -5.84
C GLN A 94 -9.23 1.62 -4.64
N LYS A 95 -9.56 0.34 -4.79
CA LYS A 95 -10.12 -0.48 -3.71
C LYS A 95 -9.17 -0.61 -2.51
N SER A 96 -7.88 -0.78 -2.76
CA SER A 96 -6.87 -0.90 -1.71
C SER A 96 -6.70 0.40 -0.93
N LYS A 97 -6.83 1.56 -1.58
CA LYS A 97 -6.78 2.87 -0.91
C LYS A 97 -7.88 3.04 0.11
N GLU A 98 -9.12 2.69 -0.23
CA GLU A 98 -10.25 2.77 0.70
C GLU A 98 -10.04 1.86 1.92
N ALA A 99 -9.56 0.63 1.67
CA ALA A 99 -9.26 -0.32 2.73
C ALA A 99 -8.09 0.14 3.63
N GLU A 100 -7.08 0.81 3.06
CA GLU A 100 -5.93 1.36 3.81
C GLU A 100 -6.36 2.54 4.69
N GLN A 101 -7.17 3.47 4.16
CA GLN A 101 -7.70 4.59 4.94
C GLN A 101 -8.55 4.13 6.13
N LEU A 102 -9.39 3.12 5.94
CA LEU A 102 -10.18 2.56 7.04
C LEU A 102 -9.29 1.94 8.13
N LYS A 103 -8.22 1.23 7.73
CA LYS A 103 -7.26 0.64 8.67
C LYS A 103 -6.48 1.71 9.43
N GLU A 104 -6.07 2.78 8.75
CA GLU A 104 -5.38 3.92 9.39
C GLU A 104 -6.30 4.62 10.39
N ALA A 105 -7.57 4.83 10.06
CA ALA A 105 -8.55 5.39 10.97
C ALA A 105 -8.72 4.51 12.22
N GLN A 106 -8.89 3.19 12.04
CA GLN A 106 -8.99 2.23 13.15
C GLN A 106 -7.71 2.17 14.00
N ALA A 107 -6.53 2.24 13.38
CA ALA A 107 -5.26 2.26 14.10
C ALA A 107 -5.13 3.54 14.95
N ARG A 108 -5.53 4.69 14.40
CA ARG A 108 -5.52 5.96 15.11
C ARG A 108 -6.50 5.96 16.30
N GLU A 109 -7.69 5.42 16.12
CA GLU A 109 -8.67 5.26 17.21
C GLU A 109 -8.14 4.36 18.33
N ARG A 110 -7.47 3.24 17.99
CA ARG A 110 -6.83 2.36 18.97
C ARG A 110 -5.77 3.09 19.78
N LEU A 111 -4.88 3.85 19.12
CA LEU A 111 -3.84 4.63 19.80
C LEU A 111 -4.43 5.66 20.78
N VAL A 112 -5.49 6.37 20.37
CA VAL A 112 -6.18 7.34 21.25
C VAL A 112 -6.82 6.62 22.44
N ARG A 113 -7.45 5.47 22.20
CA ARG A 113 -8.08 4.66 23.25
C ARG A 113 -7.05 4.17 24.26
N ASP A 114 -5.94 3.61 23.79
CA ASP A 114 -4.86 3.09 24.64
C ASP A 114 -4.20 4.21 25.44
N ALA A 115 -3.94 5.37 24.81
CA ALA A 115 -3.44 6.54 25.53
C ALA A 115 -4.40 6.98 26.63
N SER A 116 -5.71 7.07 26.34
CA SER A 116 -6.73 7.45 27.32
C SER A 116 -6.85 6.46 28.48
N ALA A 117 -6.69 5.16 28.20
CA ALA A 117 -6.67 4.12 29.23
C ALA A 117 -5.43 4.26 30.12
N GLY A 118 -4.25 4.49 29.53
CA GLY A 118 -3.01 4.72 30.26
C GLY A 118 -3.08 5.96 31.17
N TYR A 119 -3.65 7.07 30.69
CA TYR A 119 -3.86 8.26 31.53
C TYR A 119 -4.78 7.99 32.73
N ARG A 120 -5.86 7.22 32.53
CA ARG A 120 -6.76 6.84 33.62
C ARG A 120 -6.06 5.98 34.66
N GLU A 121 -5.34 4.96 34.22
CA GLU A 121 -4.60 4.09 35.14
C GLU A 121 -3.54 4.87 35.94
N LEU A 122 -2.79 5.75 35.27
CA LEU A 122 -1.82 6.61 35.94
C LEU A 122 -2.48 7.56 36.95
N SER A 123 -3.64 8.13 36.62
CA SER A 123 -4.38 9.01 37.54
C SER A 123 -4.86 8.28 38.80
N VAL A 124 -5.28 7.01 38.66
CA VAL A 124 -5.69 6.17 39.79
C VAL A 124 -4.50 5.84 40.68
N GLN A 125 -3.35 5.52 40.09
CA GLN A 125 -2.12 5.26 40.86
C GLN A 125 -1.64 6.51 41.61
N LEU A 126 -1.71 7.69 40.98
CA LEU A 126 -1.38 8.96 41.64
C LEU A 126 -2.29 9.22 42.85
N GLN A 127 -3.61 9.04 42.69
CA GLN A 127 -4.56 9.21 43.79
C GLN A 127 -4.31 8.23 44.94
N ALA A 128 -4.00 6.96 44.62
CA ALA A 128 -3.67 5.96 45.64
C ALA A 128 -2.36 6.31 46.39
N LEU A 129 -1.36 6.81 45.67
CA LEU A 129 -0.10 7.23 46.26
C LEU A 129 -0.27 8.47 47.15
N GLU A 130 -1.03 9.47 46.69
CA GLU A 130 -1.37 10.66 47.49
C GLU A 130 -2.10 10.27 48.78
N ALA A 131 -3.05 9.34 48.72
CA ALA A 131 -3.76 8.84 49.90
C ALA A 131 -2.79 8.15 50.89
N THR A 132 -1.85 7.36 50.39
CA THR A 132 -0.84 6.68 51.21
C THR A 132 0.09 7.69 51.89
N VAL A 133 0.56 8.69 51.16
CA VAL A 133 1.42 9.76 51.70
C VAL A 133 0.67 10.58 52.76
N ALA A 134 -0.60 10.90 52.51
CA ALA A 134 -1.43 11.63 53.48
C ALA A 134 -1.62 10.84 54.78
N ALA A 135 -1.88 9.53 54.70
CA ALA A 135 -1.99 8.66 55.86
C ALA A 135 -0.68 8.59 56.66
N GLN A 136 0.47 8.41 55.99
CA GLN A 136 1.78 8.40 56.64
C GLN A 136 2.10 9.74 57.34
N ARG A 137 1.77 10.87 56.71
CA ARG A 137 1.96 12.19 57.33
C ARG A 137 1.12 12.35 58.60
N ALA A 138 -0.11 11.85 58.59
CA ALA A 138 -0.97 11.87 59.77
C ALA A 138 -0.39 11.01 60.91
N GLU A 139 0.14 9.83 60.60
CA GLU A 139 0.79 8.94 61.58
C GLU A 139 2.08 9.54 62.15
N VAL A 140 2.91 10.18 61.33
CA VAL A 140 4.10 10.89 61.83
C VAL A 140 3.71 12.05 62.75
N ALA A 141 2.66 12.80 62.39
CA ALA A 141 2.18 13.91 63.22
C ALA A 141 1.68 13.43 64.60
N THR A 142 0.95 12.31 64.66
CA THR A 142 0.50 11.75 65.94
C THR A 142 1.66 11.21 66.77
N LEU A 143 2.63 10.52 66.15
CA LEU A 143 3.83 10.06 66.84
C LEU A 143 4.67 11.23 67.40
N GLN A 144 4.82 12.32 66.63
CA GLN A 144 5.51 13.51 67.11
C GLN A 144 4.83 14.14 68.32
N GLN A 145 3.49 14.19 68.34
CA GLN A 145 2.74 14.69 69.51
C GLN A 145 2.95 13.81 70.75
N LEU A 146 2.96 12.48 70.59
CA LEU A 146 3.22 11.55 71.69
C LEU A 146 4.64 11.68 72.25
N VAL A 147 5.65 11.85 71.39
CA VAL A 147 7.03 12.10 71.81
C VAL A 147 7.17 13.43 72.53
N ALA A 148 6.54 14.50 72.02
CA ALA A 148 6.54 15.81 72.66
C ALA A 148 5.87 15.78 74.04
N ALA A 149 4.77 15.03 74.20
CA ALA A 149 4.10 14.86 75.49
C ALA A 149 4.97 14.10 76.51
N LYS A 150 5.66 13.04 76.08
CA LYS A 150 6.56 12.27 76.96
C LYS A 150 7.87 12.98 77.32
N GLY A 151 8.33 13.92 76.51
CA GLY A 151 9.54 14.70 76.79
C GLY A 151 9.34 15.88 77.74
N ALA A 152 8.09 16.18 78.11
CA ALA A 152 7.73 17.26 79.04
C ALA A 152 7.46 16.77 80.48
N GLU A 153 7.48 15.46 80.72
CA GLU A 153 7.52 14.80 82.04
C GLU A 153 8.97 14.52 82.47
#